data_AF-A0A518BMS4-F1
#
_entry.id   AF-A0A518BMS4-F1
#
_cell.length_a   1.000
_cell.length_b   1.000
_cell.length_c   1.000
_cell.angle_alpha   90.00
_cell.angle_beta   90.00
_cell.angle_gamma   90.00
#
_symmetry.space_group_name_H-M   'P 1'
#
loop_
_entity.id
_entity.type
_entity.pdbx_description
1 polymer ?
#
loop_
_entity_poly.entity_id
_entity_poly.type
_entity_poly.pdbx_seq_one_letter_code
_entity_poly.pdbx_strand_id
1 'polypeptide(L)'
;MLSPIFRRRLRRALTVLGAGVGLIAIAAVAGGWYFSGPRYAGPTSDHFDGDVFANAEATDHTDPLTVLRWMAGRDPGEFPARDLAGPTDLPPQRVEGAELRVQMVNHSTLLLQTAGLNLLTDPIWSRRSSPVQWAGPDRRTPAGIAFEDLPPIDAVLISHDHYDHLDRTTILRLRDGHDPLFVVPLGNRALLESWRVEKVVELDWWQSQVIGDLTIHATEVRHFSGRGLFDRNARLWCGYVIDGPGGATYFGGDSGYGEHYRRTAERLGPFRLALLPIGAYVPRWFMSPVHMDPADAVQAHGDLGAPLSIGIHFGTFQLADDARGEPLEDLRRALEAAGEGGIEGEFRTLENGAWSTVPPIPPADH
;
A
#
# COMPACT_ATOMS: atom_id res chain seq x y z
N MET A 1 -6.71 -43.60 42.60
CA MET A 1 -6.88 -44.10 41.21
C MET A 1 -8.22 -43.60 40.67
N LEU A 2 -8.23 -42.92 39.52
CA LEU A 2 -9.49 -42.44 38.90
C LEU A 2 -10.40 -43.62 38.49
N SER A 3 -11.72 -43.47 38.64
CA SER A 3 -12.67 -44.55 38.29
C SER A 3 -12.60 -44.88 36.78
N PRO A 4 -12.87 -46.14 36.37
CA PRO A 4 -12.86 -46.54 34.96
C PRO A 4 -13.80 -45.71 34.09
N ILE A 5 -14.95 -45.30 34.65
CA ILE A 5 -15.95 -44.45 34.01
C ILE A 5 -15.40 -43.04 33.79
N PHE A 6 -14.72 -42.46 34.79
CA PHE A 6 -14.08 -41.15 34.66
C PHE A 6 -12.97 -41.17 33.60
N ARG A 7 -12.11 -42.20 33.57
CA ARG A 7 -11.06 -42.34 32.54
C ARG A 7 -11.64 -42.47 31.13
N ARG A 8 -12.76 -43.18 30.95
CA ARG A 8 -13.44 -43.31 29.65
C ARG A 8 -14.09 -41.99 29.21
N ARG A 9 -14.68 -41.24 30.14
CA ARG A 9 -15.26 -39.90 29.88
C ARG A 9 -14.16 -38.88 29.54
N LEU A 10 -13.06 -38.87 30.30
CA LEU A 10 -11.91 -38.00 30.04
C LEU A 10 -11.26 -38.31 28.68
N ARG A 11 -11.04 -39.59 28.34
CA ARG A 11 -10.53 -39.97 27.01
C ARG A 11 -11.45 -39.51 25.88
N ARG A 12 -12.77 -39.72 26.01
CA ARG A 12 -13.74 -39.23 25.01
C ARG A 12 -13.74 -37.70 24.89
N ALA A 13 -13.68 -36.98 26.01
CA ALA A 13 -13.59 -35.52 26.01
C ALA A 13 -12.30 -35.03 25.34
N LEU A 14 -11.15 -35.64 25.64
CA LEU A 14 -9.88 -35.33 25.00
C LEU A 14 -9.87 -35.68 23.50
N THR A 15 -10.51 -36.78 23.09
CA THR A 15 -10.65 -37.12 21.66
C THR A 15 -11.57 -36.16 20.92
N VAL A 16 -12.70 -35.75 21.52
CA VAL A 16 -13.60 -34.75 20.92
C VAL A 16 -12.92 -33.38 20.85
N LEU A 17 -12.19 -32.98 21.91
CA LEU A 17 -11.40 -31.76 21.92
C LEU A 17 -10.29 -31.81 20.85
N GLY A 18 -9.55 -32.92 20.76
CA GLY A 18 -8.51 -33.12 19.74
C GLY A 18 -9.05 -33.14 18.31
N ALA A 19 -10.22 -33.75 18.08
CA ALA A 19 -10.90 -33.71 16.79
C ALA A 19 -11.38 -32.29 16.44
N GLY A 20 -11.88 -31.54 17.42
CA GLY A 20 -12.25 -30.13 17.25
C GLY A 20 -11.07 -29.23 16.91
N VAL A 21 -9.95 -29.39 17.62
CA VAL A 21 -8.69 -28.67 17.33
C VAL A 21 -8.15 -29.06 15.95
N GLY A 22 -8.21 -30.35 15.58
CA GLY A 22 -7.81 -30.82 14.25
C GLY A 22 -8.65 -30.21 13.13
N LEU A 23 -9.97 -30.11 13.30
CA LEU A 23 -10.87 -29.47 12.32
C LEU A 23 -10.58 -27.97 12.18
N ILE A 24 -10.32 -27.25 13.28
CA ILE A 24 -9.94 -25.84 13.24
C ILE A 24 -8.61 -25.66 12.50
N ALA A 25 -7.62 -26.51 12.77
CA ALA A 25 -6.32 -26.45 12.08
C ALA A 25 -6.46 -26.73 10.58
N ILE A 26 -7.27 -27.73 10.18
CA ILE A 26 -7.55 -28.02 8.78
C ILE A 26 -8.27 -26.85 8.11
N ALA A 27 -9.27 -26.26 8.76
CA ALA A 27 -9.99 -25.10 8.23
C ALA A 27 -9.07 -23.87 8.09
N ALA A 28 -8.15 -23.65 9.03
CA ALA A 28 -7.16 -22.58 8.97
C ALA A 28 -6.17 -22.78 7.81
N VAL A 29 -5.67 -24.01 7.61
CA VAL A 29 -4.78 -24.35 6.48
C VAL A 29 -5.53 -24.24 5.15
N ALA A 30 -6.72 -24.81 5.04
CA ALA A 30 -7.53 -24.73 3.83
C ALA A 30 -7.92 -23.29 3.49
N GLY A 31 -8.29 -22.49 4.48
CA GLY A 31 -8.56 -21.06 4.32
C GLY A 31 -7.30 -20.28 3.91
N GLY A 32 -6.18 -20.53 4.58
CA GLY A 32 -4.89 -19.93 4.25
C GLY A 32 -4.44 -20.23 2.83
N TRP A 33 -4.67 -21.45 2.34
CA TRP A 33 -4.42 -21.85 0.95
C TRP A 33 -5.42 -21.20 -0.01
N TYR A 34 -6.71 -21.20 0.32
CA TYR A 34 -7.76 -20.61 -0.51
C TYR A 34 -7.56 -19.10 -0.75
N PHE A 35 -7.06 -18.37 0.24
CA PHE A 35 -6.78 -16.94 0.13
C PHE A 35 -5.38 -16.62 -0.41
N SER A 36 -4.52 -17.63 -0.55
CA SER A 36 -3.22 -17.44 -1.19
C SER A 36 -3.41 -17.22 -2.70
N GLY A 37 -2.73 -16.21 -3.25
CA GLY A 37 -2.71 -15.96 -4.68
C GLY A 37 -1.73 -16.89 -5.43
N PRO A 38 -1.75 -16.87 -6.78
CA PRO A 38 -0.79 -17.60 -7.60
C PRO A 38 0.63 -17.08 -7.40
N ARG A 39 1.60 -18.00 -7.32
CA ARG A 39 3.03 -17.66 -7.20
C ARG A 39 3.58 -17.22 -8.56
N TYR A 40 4.57 -16.34 -8.55
CA TYR A 40 5.32 -16.00 -9.76
C TYR A 40 6.09 -17.22 -10.29
N ALA A 41 6.05 -17.42 -11.61
CA ALA A 41 6.75 -18.48 -12.31
C ALA A 41 7.56 -17.88 -13.45
N GLY A 42 8.79 -17.47 -13.14
CA GLY A 42 9.71 -16.88 -14.10
C GLY A 42 11.18 -17.18 -13.77
N PRO A 43 12.13 -16.61 -14.53
CA PRO A 43 13.55 -16.83 -14.30
C PRO A 43 14.00 -16.22 -12.97
N THR A 44 15.03 -16.81 -12.36
CA THR A 44 15.72 -16.23 -11.20
C THR A 44 16.38 -14.90 -11.57
N SER A 45 16.43 -13.97 -10.62
CA SER A 45 17.08 -12.66 -10.74
C SER A 45 17.97 -12.37 -9.52
N ASP A 46 18.46 -11.14 -9.40
CA ASP A 46 19.16 -10.66 -8.20
C ASP A 46 18.25 -10.54 -6.97
N HIS A 47 16.92 -10.47 -7.17
CA HIS A 47 15.92 -10.29 -6.12
C HIS A 47 14.79 -11.33 -6.16
N PHE A 48 14.94 -12.40 -6.96
CA PHE A 48 14.05 -13.57 -7.01
C PHE A 48 14.84 -14.88 -7.08
N ASP A 49 14.67 -15.76 -6.09
CA ASP A 49 15.45 -17.01 -5.96
C ASP A 49 14.88 -18.22 -6.72
N GLY A 50 13.75 -18.03 -7.40
CA GLY A 50 13.01 -19.08 -8.08
C GLY A 50 11.74 -19.52 -7.34
N ASP A 51 11.56 -19.10 -6.09
CA ASP A 51 10.34 -19.33 -5.31
C ASP A 51 9.79 -18.06 -4.65
N VAL A 52 10.66 -17.19 -4.12
CA VAL A 52 10.27 -15.95 -3.44
C VAL A 52 11.13 -14.76 -3.84
N PHE A 53 10.54 -13.57 -3.71
CA PHE A 53 11.22 -12.30 -3.87
C PHE A 53 11.88 -11.84 -2.56
N ALA A 54 12.94 -11.04 -2.70
CA ALA A 54 13.69 -10.44 -1.59
C ALA A 54 13.89 -8.94 -1.80
N ASN A 55 14.06 -8.19 -0.70
CA ASN A 55 14.51 -6.80 -0.76
C ASN A 55 15.98 -6.76 -1.18
N ALA A 56 16.40 -5.71 -1.89
CA ALA A 56 17.82 -5.57 -2.25
C ALA A 56 18.70 -5.32 -1.01
N GLU A 57 18.16 -4.57 -0.04
CA GLU A 57 18.75 -4.42 1.29
C GLU A 57 18.22 -5.52 2.22
N ALA A 58 19.13 -6.15 2.96
CA ALA A 58 18.77 -7.17 3.95
C ALA A 58 17.75 -6.58 4.93
N THR A 59 16.59 -7.23 5.03
CA THR A 59 15.46 -6.77 5.81
C THR A 59 15.06 -7.88 6.76
N ASP A 60 14.98 -7.58 8.06
CA ASP A 60 14.54 -8.56 9.05
C ASP A 60 13.10 -8.98 8.75
N HIS A 61 12.94 -10.26 8.38
CA HIS A 61 11.63 -10.82 8.11
C HIS A 61 10.91 -11.11 9.42
N THR A 62 9.62 -10.79 9.47
CA THR A 62 8.76 -11.12 10.60
C THR A 62 8.48 -12.63 10.59
N ASP A 63 9.09 -13.35 11.54
CA ASP A 63 8.81 -14.77 11.75
C ASP A 63 7.55 -14.96 12.63
N PRO A 64 6.92 -16.16 12.63
CA PRO A 64 5.69 -16.39 13.37
C PRO A 64 5.77 -16.14 14.89
N LEU A 65 6.94 -16.32 15.52
CA LEU A 65 7.11 -16.04 16.95
C LEU A 65 7.10 -14.53 17.20
N THR A 66 7.72 -13.76 16.32
CA THR A 66 7.73 -12.30 16.37
C THR A 66 6.32 -11.73 16.17
N VAL A 67 5.54 -12.27 15.23
CA VAL A 67 4.12 -11.91 15.07
C VAL A 67 3.32 -12.24 16.33
N LEU A 68 3.50 -13.43 16.91
CA LEU A 68 2.79 -13.84 18.12
C LEU A 68 3.16 -12.94 19.32
N ARG A 69 4.43 -12.56 19.44
CA ARG A 69 4.93 -11.65 20.47
C ARG A 69 4.25 -10.28 20.36
N TRP A 70 4.16 -9.73 19.15
CA TRP A 70 3.44 -8.48 18.94
C TRP A 70 1.96 -8.65 19.28
N MET A 71 1.28 -9.68 18.75
CA MET A 71 -0.13 -9.95 19.05
C MET A 71 -0.43 -10.08 20.56
N ALA A 72 0.45 -10.73 21.31
CA ALA A 72 0.30 -10.90 22.76
C ALA A 72 0.53 -9.61 23.55
N GLY A 73 1.31 -8.67 22.99
CA GLY A 73 1.64 -7.39 23.60
C GLY A 73 0.98 -6.19 22.93
N ARG A 74 -0.06 -6.40 22.10
CA ARG A 74 -0.79 -5.35 21.37
C ARG A 74 -1.25 -4.27 22.33
N ASP A 75 -0.90 -3.03 22.03
CA ASP A 75 -1.37 -1.84 22.73
C ASP A 75 -1.82 -0.78 21.70
N PRO A 76 -2.94 -1.03 21.00
CA PRO A 76 -3.37 -0.18 19.92
C PRO A 76 -3.89 1.15 20.43
N GLY A 77 -3.36 2.24 19.89
CA GLY A 77 -3.83 3.60 20.15
C GLY A 77 -5.29 3.81 19.74
N GLU A 78 -5.87 4.92 20.21
CA GLU A 78 -7.27 5.24 19.91
C GLU A 78 -7.49 5.48 18.41
N PHE A 79 -8.45 4.73 17.84
CA PHE A 79 -8.77 4.81 16.42
C PHE A 79 -10.28 4.90 16.17
N PRO A 80 -10.95 5.96 16.67
CA PRO A 80 -12.39 6.11 16.50
C PRO A 80 -12.76 6.26 15.01
N ALA A 81 -14.03 5.99 14.68
CA ALA A 81 -14.56 6.34 13.37
C ALA A 81 -14.64 7.87 13.22
N ARG A 82 -14.51 8.36 11.99
CA ARG A 82 -14.72 9.75 11.61
C ARG A 82 -15.92 9.80 10.68
N ASP A 83 -16.90 10.62 11.04
CA ASP A 83 -17.97 10.98 10.12
C ASP A 83 -17.47 12.20 9.35
N LEU A 84 -16.80 11.95 8.22
CA LEU A 84 -16.58 13.02 7.27
C LEU A 84 -17.85 13.11 6.43
N ALA A 85 -18.39 14.32 6.29
CA ALA A 85 -19.40 14.57 5.27
C ALA A 85 -18.83 14.10 3.92
N GLY A 86 -19.67 13.48 3.08
CA GLY A 86 -19.29 13.04 1.74
C GLY A 86 -18.67 14.18 0.90
N PRO A 87 -18.14 13.86 -0.31
CA PRO A 87 -17.24 14.72 -1.07
C PRO A 87 -17.63 16.20 -1.08
N THR A 88 -16.69 17.07 -0.72
CA THR A 88 -16.87 18.53 -0.74
C THR A 88 -16.55 19.16 -2.10
N ASP A 89 -15.84 18.45 -2.99
CA ASP A 89 -15.56 18.88 -4.37
C ASP A 89 -15.37 17.67 -5.31
N LEU A 90 -16.06 17.66 -6.45
CA LEU A 90 -15.98 16.59 -7.44
C LEU A 90 -14.74 16.80 -8.33
N PRO A 91 -13.97 15.74 -8.65
CA PRO A 91 -12.84 15.87 -9.57
C PRO A 91 -13.29 16.35 -10.96
N PRO A 92 -12.51 17.18 -11.65
CA PRO A 92 -12.74 17.46 -13.06
C PRO A 92 -12.61 16.16 -13.87
N GLN A 93 -13.22 16.14 -15.05
CA GLN A 93 -13.15 14.95 -15.92
C GLN A 93 -11.71 14.65 -16.36
N ARG A 94 -10.91 15.69 -16.66
CA ARG A 94 -9.51 15.62 -17.12
C ARG A 94 -8.73 16.85 -16.67
N VAL A 95 -7.42 16.71 -16.55
CA VAL A 95 -6.46 17.80 -16.40
C VAL A 95 -5.42 17.67 -17.51
N GLU A 96 -5.27 18.71 -18.31
CA GLU A 96 -4.47 18.71 -19.55
C GLU A 96 -3.05 19.28 -19.33
N GLY A 97 -2.14 18.93 -20.24
CA GLY A 97 -0.80 19.51 -20.28
C GLY A 97 0.07 19.14 -19.08
N ALA A 98 0.90 20.09 -18.64
CA ALA A 98 1.92 19.87 -17.60
C ALA A 98 1.38 19.98 -16.16
N GLU A 99 0.14 20.43 -15.96
CA GLU A 99 -0.46 20.52 -14.63
C GLU A 99 -0.67 19.12 -14.04
N LEU A 100 -0.44 18.98 -12.73
CA LEU A 100 -0.81 17.79 -11.98
C LEU A 100 -1.80 18.16 -10.89
N ARG A 101 -2.96 17.52 -10.91
CA ARG A 101 -3.92 17.55 -9.81
C ARG A 101 -3.84 16.24 -9.05
N VAL A 102 -3.72 16.34 -7.73
CA VAL A 102 -3.69 15.21 -6.79
C VAL A 102 -4.87 15.35 -5.86
N GLN A 103 -5.73 14.34 -5.80
CA GLN A 103 -6.84 14.29 -4.85
C GLN A 103 -6.72 13.05 -3.97
N MET A 104 -6.76 13.26 -2.65
CA MET A 104 -6.74 12.18 -1.68
C MET A 104 -8.09 11.48 -1.67
N VAL A 105 -8.12 10.20 -2.04
CA VAL A 105 -9.34 9.40 -1.88
C VAL A 105 -9.36 8.83 -0.47
N ASN A 106 -8.33 8.08 -0.07
CA ASN A 106 -8.10 7.57 1.28
C ASN A 106 -6.80 6.76 1.33
N HIS A 107 -6.28 6.45 2.51
CA HIS A 107 -5.17 5.51 2.72
C HIS A 107 -3.99 5.78 1.76
N SER A 108 -3.73 4.88 0.80
CA SER A 108 -2.76 5.07 -0.30
C SER A 108 -3.43 5.19 -1.68
N THR A 109 -4.75 5.39 -1.70
CA THR A 109 -5.54 5.71 -2.88
C THR A 109 -5.57 7.21 -3.17
N LEU A 110 -4.92 7.60 -4.25
CA LEU A 110 -4.96 8.95 -4.80
C LEU A 110 -5.46 8.92 -6.24
N LEU A 111 -6.23 9.94 -6.61
CA LEU A 111 -6.52 10.26 -8.00
C LEU A 111 -5.48 11.27 -8.48
N LEU A 112 -4.69 10.88 -9.48
CA LEU A 112 -3.68 11.71 -10.11
C LEU A 112 -4.15 12.07 -11.51
N GLN A 113 -4.27 13.35 -11.83
CA GLN A 113 -4.73 13.84 -13.13
C GLN A 113 -3.66 14.74 -13.75
N THR A 114 -3.14 14.36 -14.92
CA THR A 114 -2.10 15.11 -15.64
C THR A 114 -2.02 14.60 -17.09
N ALA A 115 -1.57 15.44 -18.03
CA ALA A 115 -1.41 15.08 -19.44
C ALA A 115 -2.65 14.40 -20.07
N GLY A 116 -3.86 14.83 -19.68
CA GLY A 116 -5.12 14.29 -20.18
C GLY A 116 -5.45 12.89 -19.65
N LEU A 117 -4.69 12.37 -18.67
CA LEU A 117 -4.85 11.04 -18.09
C LEU A 117 -5.25 11.12 -16.62
N ASN A 118 -6.02 10.12 -16.17
CA ASN A 118 -6.43 9.91 -14.79
C ASN A 118 -5.91 8.55 -14.31
N LEU A 119 -5.06 8.58 -13.29
CA LEU A 119 -4.46 7.43 -12.66
C LEU A 119 -5.01 7.24 -11.25
N LEU A 120 -5.24 6.00 -10.83
CA LEU A 120 -5.47 5.66 -9.42
C LEU A 120 -4.27 4.88 -8.87
N THR A 121 -3.83 5.21 -7.68
CA THR A 121 -2.89 4.37 -6.91
C THR A 121 -3.65 3.48 -5.94
N ASP A 122 -3.21 2.24 -5.74
CA ASP A 122 -3.64 1.32 -4.67
C ASP A 122 -5.12 1.45 -4.25
N PRO A 123 -6.07 1.21 -5.18
CA PRO A 123 -7.45 1.64 -4.98
C PRO A 123 -8.22 0.71 -4.03
N ILE A 124 -8.75 1.28 -2.95
CA ILE A 124 -9.63 0.57 -2.00
C ILE A 124 -10.87 1.40 -1.63
N TRP A 125 -12.05 0.83 -1.92
CA TRP A 125 -13.36 1.35 -1.46
C TRP A 125 -14.08 0.37 -0.54
N SER A 126 -13.60 -0.86 -0.41
CA SER A 126 -14.15 -1.80 0.55
C SER A 126 -14.15 -1.25 1.97
N ARG A 127 -15.14 -1.70 2.75
CA ARG A 127 -15.28 -1.36 4.16
C ARG A 127 -14.12 -1.97 4.97
N ARG A 128 -13.69 -3.19 4.64
CA ARG A 128 -12.57 -3.84 5.32
C ARG A 128 -11.43 -4.15 4.37
N SER A 129 -10.20 -3.86 4.82
CA SER A 129 -8.99 -4.42 4.24
C SER A 129 -8.82 -5.86 4.74
N SER A 130 -9.43 -6.80 4.02
CA SER A 130 -9.50 -8.19 4.44
C SER A 130 -9.94 -9.10 3.29
N PRO A 131 -9.58 -10.40 3.31
CA PRO A 131 -10.17 -11.39 2.40
C PRO A 131 -11.69 -11.52 2.53
N VAL A 132 -12.26 -11.09 3.66
CA VAL A 132 -13.68 -11.19 3.98
C VAL A 132 -14.21 -9.91 4.63
N GLN A 133 -15.44 -9.51 4.32
CA GLN A 133 -15.99 -8.24 4.84
C GLN A 133 -16.57 -8.32 6.27
N TRP A 134 -16.58 -9.51 6.89
CA TRP A 134 -17.06 -9.70 8.27
C TRP A 134 -15.94 -9.72 9.33
N ALA A 135 -14.67 -9.74 8.94
CA ALA A 135 -13.51 -9.71 9.85
C ALA A 135 -12.33 -8.95 9.24
N GLY A 136 -11.35 -8.57 10.05
CA GLY A 136 -10.17 -7.79 9.65
C GLY A 136 -10.34 -6.28 9.81
N PRO A 137 -9.31 -5.47 9.53
CA PRO A 137 -9.32 -4.02 9.69
C PRO A 137 -10.54 -3.34 9.07
N ASP A 138 -11.29 -2.60 9.89
CA ASP A 138 -12.47 -1.82 9.47
C ASP A 138 -12.04 -0.41 9.09
N ARG A 139 -12.56 0.13 8.00
CA ARG A 139 -12.37 1.52 7.60
C ARG A 139 -12.95 2.44 8.67
N ARG A 140 -12.14 3.40 9.11
CA ARG A 140 -12.50 4.40 10.12
C ARG A 140 -12.69 5.79 9.56
N THR A 141 -12.23 6.04 8.35
CA THR A 141 -12.44 7.30 7.63
C THR A 141 -13.01 6.99 6.25
N PRO A 142 -14.16 7.56 5.85
CA PRO A 142 -14.78 7.27 4.55
C PRO A 142 -13.87 7.71 3.40
N ALA A 143 -14.09 7.15 2.21
CA ALA A 143 -13.43 7.62 1.01
C ALA A 143 -13.90 9.05 0.68
N GLY A 144 -12.95 9.90 0.30
CA GLY A 144 -13.19 11.31 -0.04
C GLY A 144 -13.83 11.54 -1.40
N ILE A 145 -13.84 10.51 -2.26
CA ILE A 145 -14.55 10.48 -3.53
C ILE A 145 -15.43 9.22 -3.52
N ALA A 146 -16.73 9.37 -3.74
CA ALA A 146 -17.58 8.21 -3.94
C ALA A 146 -17.13 7.48 -5.22
N PHE A 147 -17.25 6.16 -5.26
CA PHE A 147 -16.77 5.42 -6.43
C PHE A 147 -17.52 5.85 -7.71
N GLU A 148 -18.79 6.14 -7.57
CA GLU A 148 -19.70 6.58 -8.64
C GLU A 148 -19.36 7.98 -9.16
N ASP A 149 -18.59 8.76 -8.39
CA ASP A 149 -18.15 10.11 -8.72
C ASP A 149 -16.75 10.14 -9.37
N LEU A 150 -16.13 8.97 -9.59
CA LEU A 150 -14.84 8.88 -10.26
C LEU A 150 -14.95 9.36 -11.72
N PRO A 151 -13.97 10.16 -12.21
CA PRO A 151 -13.87 10.44 -13.63
C PRO A 151 -13.45 9.16 -14.39
N PRO A 152 -13.40 9.16 -15.73
CA PRO A 152 -12.81 8.06 -16.50
C PRO A 152 -11.41 7.74 -15.97
N ILE A 153 -11.07 6.47 -15.75
CA ILE A 153 -9.77 6.05 -15.23
C ILE A 153 -9.03 5.35 -16.36
N ASP A 154 -7.82 5.79 -16.69
CA ASP A 154 -7.05 5.20 -17.79
C ASP A 154 -6.09 4.13 -17.30
N ALA A 155 -5.51 4.33 -16.12
CA ALA A 155 -4.67 3.32 -15.50
C ALA A 155 -4.77 3.27 -13.99
N VAL A 156 -4.42 2.10 -13.45
CA VAL A 156 -4.39 1.82 -12.02
C VAL A 156 -3.00 1.29 -11.69
N LEU A 157 -2.32 1.92 -10.75
CA LEU A 157 -1.00 1.53 -10.28
C LEU A 157 -1.15 0.79 -8.95
N ILE A 158 -0.69 -0.46 -8.89
CA ILE A 158 -0.75 -1.30 -7.69
C ILE A 158 0.66 -1.51 -7.18
N SER A 159 1.01 -1.01 -5.99
CA SER A 159 2.36 -1.16 -5.42
C SER A 159 2.66 -2.59 -4.99
N HIS A 160 1.67 -3.28 -4.40
CA HIS A 160 1.79 -4.65 -3.92
C HIS A 160 0.41 -5.24 -3.63
N ASP A 161 0.36 -6.50 -3.19
CA ASP A 161 -0.86 -7.30 -3.15
C ASP A 161 -1.54 -7.42 -1.78
N HIS A 162 -1.18 -6.61 -0.80
CA HIS A 162 -1.90 -6.57 0.47
C HIS A 162 -3.34 -6.10 0.28
N TYR A 163 -4.22 -6.47 1.22
CA TYR A 163 -5.66 -6.23 1.07
C TYR A 163 -6.06 -4.75 1.09
N ASP A 164 -5.22 -3.88 1.67
CA ASP A 164 -5.42 -2.43 1.72
C ASP A 164 -4.88 -1.70 0.49
N HIS A 165 -4.14 -2.38 -0.38
CA HIS A 165 -3.58 -1.83 -1.63
C HIS A 165 -4.16 -2.49 -2.88
N LEU A 166 -4.54 -3.77 -2.77
CA LEU A 166 -5.16 -4.57 -3.82
C LEU A 166 -6.51 -5.15 -3.35
N ASP A 167 -7.54 -4.30 -3.38
CA ASP A 167 -8.90 -4.67 -3.03
C ASP A 167 -9.65 -5.27 -4.23
N ARG A 168 -9.85 -6.59 -4.21
CA ARG A 168 -10.56 -7.33 -5.27
C ARG A 168 -11.92 -6.71 -5.62
N THR A 169 -12.68 -6.22 -4.64
CA THR A 169 -14.01 -5.65 -4.91
C THR A 169 -13.87 -4.38 -5.75
N THR A 170 -12.98 -3.47 -5.36
CA THR A 170 -12.68 -2.27 -6.12
C THR A 170 -12.11 -2.57 -7.50
N ILE A 171 -11.18 -3.52 -7.63
CA ILE A 171 -10.60 -3.90 -8.93
C ILE A 171 -11.67 -4.38 -9.91
N LEU A 172 -12.61 -5.22 -9.47
CA LEU A 172 -13.70 -5.69 -10.33
C LEU A 172 -14.62 -4.55 -10.76
N ARG A 173 -14.93 -3.60 -9.86
CA ARG A 173 -15.73 -2.42 -10.19
C ARG A 173 -15.02 -1.50 -11.19
N LEU A 174 -13.70 -1.31 -11.04
CA LEU A 174 -12.91 -0.50 -11.98
C LEU A 174 -12.84 -1.16 -13.35
N ARG A 175 -12.61 -2.48 -13.41
CA ARG A 175 -12.67 -3.25 -14.66
C ARG A 175 -14.02 -3.07 -15.36
N ASP A 176 -15.13 -3.25 -14.64
CA ASP A 176 -16.46 -3.24 -15.23
C ASP A 176 -16.95 -1.83 -15.61
N GLY A 177 -16.53 -0.80 -14.87
CA GLY A 177 -17.00 0.58 -15.05
C GLY A 177 -16.09 1.49 -15.87
N HIS A 178 -14.78 1.26 -15.84
CA HIS A 178 -13.77 2.14 -16.45
C HIS A 178 -12.82 1.41 -17.42
N ASP A 179 -12.68 0.09 -17.29
CA ASP A 179 -11.80 -0.76 -18.11
C ASP A 179 -10.34 -0.21 -18.28
N PRO A 180 -9.67 0.18 -17.17
CA PRO A 180 -8.35 0.80 -17.21
C PRO A 180 -7.24 -0.23 -17.48
N LEU A 181 -6.04 0.25 -17.82
CA LEU A 181 -4.81 -0.54 -17.75
C LEU A 181 -4.35 -0.70 -16.30
N PHE A 182 -4.22 -1.92 -15.81
CA PHE A 182 -3.62 -2.20 -14.51
C PHE A 182 -2.12 -2.39 -14.66
N VAL A 183 -1.32 -1.53 -14.04
CA VAL A 183 0.14 -1.67 -13.94
C VAL A 183 0.45 -2.24 -12.57
N VAL A 184 1.10 -3.40 -12.55
CA VAL A 184 1.35 -4.18 -11.33
C VAL A 184 2.80 -4.65 -11.27
N PRO A 185 3.33 -5.00 -10.09
CA PRO A 185 4.66 -5.56 -9.96
C PRO A 185 4.65 -7.03 -10.42
N LEU A 186 5.81 -7.52 -10.83
CA LEU A 186 6.01 -8.88 -11.33
C LEU A 186 5.34 -9.98 -10.47
N GLY A 187 4.60 -10.89 -11.11
CA GLY A 187 3.84 -11.97 -10.47
C GLY A 187 2.39 -11.64 -10.13
N ASN A 188 2.00 -10.36 -10.09
CA ASN A 188 0.65 -9.95 -9.73
C ASN A 188 -0.37 -10.07 -10.89
N ARG A 189 0.07 -10.17 -12.16
CA ARG A 189 -0.84 -10.39 -13.29
C ARG A 189 -1.66 -11.64 -13.12
N ALA A 190 -1.03 -12.76 -12.76
CA ALA A 190 -1.73 -14.03 -12.61
C ALA A 190 -2.87 -13.92 -11.56
N LEU A 191 -2.67 -13.11 -10.52
CA LEU A 191 -3.71 -12.84 -9.53
C LEU A 191 -4.87 -12.04 -10.13
N LEU A 192 -4.58 -10.95 -10.87
CA LEU A 192 -5.60 -10.13 -11.54
C LEU A 192 -6.35 -10.91 -12.64
N GLU A 193 -5.64 -11.72 -13.43
CA GLU A 193 -6.21 -12.59 -14.46
C GLU A 193 -7.13 -13.66 -13.85
N SER A 194 -6.81 -14.17 -12.65
CA SER A 194 -7.72 -15.06 -11.91
C SER A 194 -9.06 -14.39 -11.56
N TRP A 195 -9.11 -13.06 -11.56
CA TRP A 195 -10.31 -12.25 -11.39
C TRP A 195 -10.91 -11.78 -12.72
N ARG A 196 -10.39 -12.28 -13.85
CA ARG A 196 -10.77 -11.91 -15.22
C ARG A 196 -10.51 -10.43 -15.52
N VAL A 197 -9.36 -9.92 -15.08
CA VAL A 197 -8.84 -8.62 -15.51
C VAL A 197 -7.82 -8.89 -16.61
N GLU A 198 -8.09 -8.39 -17.81
CA GLU A 198 -7.30 -8.71 -19.01
C GLU A 198 -6.24 -7.65 -19.33
N LYS A 199 -6.56 -6.36 -19.11
CA LYS A 199 -5.62 -5.26 -19.35
C LYS A 199 -4.66 -5.11 -18.19
N VAL A 200 -3.66 -5.97 -18.14
CA VAL A 200 -2.61 -5.93 -17.12
C VAL A 200 -1.24 -5.79 -17.78
N VAL A 201 -0.38 -4.97 -17.20
CA VAL A 201 1.06 -4.90 -17.48
C VAL A 201 1.79 -5.21 -16.18
N GLU A 202 2.82 -6.05 -16.28
CA GLU A 202 3.71 -6.39 -15.17
C GLU A 202 5.04 -5.73 -15.38
N LEU A 203 5.57 -5.13 -14.32
CA LEU A 203 6.89 -4.52 -14.32
C LEU A 203 7.73 -5.14 -13.19
N ASP A 204 8.96 -5.48 -13.54
CA ASP A 204 10.04 -5.67 -12.58
C ASP A 204 10.61 -4.30 -12.16
N TRP A 205 11.38 -4.24 -11.07
CA TRP A 205 12.09 -3.01 -10.69
C TRP A 205 12.91 -2.45 -11.85
N TRP A 206 12.82 -1.14 -12.03
CA TRP A 206 13.46 -0.36 -13.08
C TRP A 206 12.93 -0.59 -14.50
N GLN A 207 11.92 -1.45 -14.68
CA GLN A 207 11.17 -1.53 -15.93
C GLN A 207 10.11 -0.44 -16.02
N SER A 208 9.66 -0.15 -17.23
CA SER A 208 8.66 0.89 -17.46
C SER A 208 7.60 0.53 -18.50
N GLN A 209 6.50 1.26 -18.43
CA GLN A 209 5.38 1.20 -19.38
C GLN A 209 4.98 2.62 -19.79
N VAL A 210 4.87 2.86 -21.10
CA VAL A 210 4.37 4.13 -21.64
C VAL A 210 2.85 4.12 -21.72
N ILE A 211 2.20 5.18 -21.26
CA ILE A 211 0.74 5.39 -21.30
C ILE A 211 0.49 6.83 -21.74
N GLY A 212 0.14 7.03 -23.01
CA GLY A 212 0.05 8.37 -23.59
C GLY A 212 1.38 9.12 -23.47
N ASP A 213 1.36 10.30 -22.88
CA ASP A 213 2.54 11.15 -22.63
C ASP A 213 3.24 10.83 -21.30
N LEU A 214 2.83 9.77 -20.60
CA LEU A 214 3.42 9.35 -19.34
C LEU A 214 4.29 8.11 -19.51
N THR A 215 5.40 8.05 -18.79
CA THR A 215 6.19 6.83 -18.60
C THR A 215 6.13 6.42 -17.14
N ILE A 216 5.59 5.23 -16.89
CA ILE A 216 5.46 4.67 -15.54
C ILE A 216 6.62 3.71 -15.31
N HIS A 217 7.49 4.02 -14.36
CA HIS A 217 8.60 3.15 -13.95
C HIS A 217 8.27 2.46 -12.64
N ALA A 218 8.46 1.15 -12.55
CA ALA A 218 8.47 0.48 -11.25
C ALA A 218 9.82 0.73 -10.57
N THR A 219 9.81 1.02 -9.27
CA THR A 219 11.02 1.30 -8.50
C THR A 219 11.15 0.37 -7.31
N GLU A 220 12.39 0.18 -6.87
CA GLU A 220 12.68 -0.56 -5.65
C GLU A 220 12.05 0.14 -4.43
N VAL A 221 11.43 -0.64 -3.56
CA VAL A 221 10.99 -0.25 -2.21
C VAL A 221 11.26 -1.38 -1.22
N ARG A 222 11.32 -1.08 0.07
CA ARG A 222 11.60 -2.08 1.12
C ARG A 222 10.32 -2.57 1.78
N HIS A 223 9.71 -3.63 1.25
CA HIS A 223 8.46 -4.19 1.77
C HIS A 223 8.36 -5.71 1.56
N PHE A 224 7.14 -6.23 1.45
CA PHE A 224 6.82 -7.61 1.16
C PHE A 224 5.44 -7.74 0.48
N SER A 225 5.09 -8.97 0.09
CA SER A 225 3.77 -9.33 -0.47
C SER A 225 3.17 -10.54 0.24
N GLY A 226 1.87 -10.74 0.11
CA GLY A 226 1.17 -11.93 0.59
C GLY A 226 -0.32 -11.70 0.89
N ARG A 227 -1.15 -12.69 0.57
CA ARG A 227 -2.60 -12.64 0.78
C ARG A 227 -3.13 -13.77 1.65
N GLY A 228 -2.41 -14.89 1.71
CA GLY A 228 -2.75 -16.04 2.53
C GLY A 228 -1.55 -16.53 3.34
N LEU A 229 -1.62 -17.79 3.77
CA LEU A 229 -0.56 -18.39 4.58
C LEU A 229 0.59 -18.98 3.75
N PHE A 230 0.44 -19.10 2.42
CA PHE A 230 1.36 -19.87 1.57
C PHE A 230 1.89 -19.10 0.35
N ASP A 231 1.76 -17.78 0.35
CA ASP A 231 2.15 -16.91 -0.77
C ASP A 231 2.96 -15.68 -0.33
N ARG A 232 3.55 -15.73 0.88
CA ARG A 232 4.47 -14.70 1.37
C ARG A 232 5.62 -14.53 0.37
N ASN A 233 5.83 -13.29 -0.07
CA ASN A 233 6.87 -12.90 -1.03
C ASN A 233 6.80 -13.65 -2.37
N ALA A 234 5.66 -14.27 -2.72
CA ALA A 234 5.55 -15.03 -3.96
C ALA A 234 5.35 -14.15 -5.20
N ARG A 235 5.17 -12.84 -4.99
CA ARG A 235 4.96 -11.80 -6.01
C ARG A 235 5.76 -10.56 -5.60
N LEU A 236 6.18 -9.75 -6.56
CA LEU A 236 6.97 -8.56 -6.29
C LEU A 236 6.10 -7.44 -5.66
N TRP A 237 6.77 -6.49 -5.04
CA TRP A 237 6.26 -5.20 -4.56
C TRP A 237 7.13 -4.08 -5.15
N CYS A 238 6.57 -2.90 -5.42
CA CYS A 238 7.34 -1.77 -5.95
C CYS A 238 6.73 -0.42 -5.56
N GLY A 239 7.54 0.63 -5.69
CA GLY A 239 7.05 1.99 -5.87
C GLY A 239 6.85 2.29 -7.35
N TYR A 240 6.37 3.50 -7.67
CA TYR A 240 6.26 3.98 -9.03
C TYR A 240 6.84 5.38 -9.19
N VAL A 241 7.52 5.62 -10.31
CA VAL A 241 7.75 6.96 -10.84
C VAL A 241 6.85 7.17 -12.05
N ILE A 242 6.05 8.23 -11.99
CA ILE A 242 5.16 8.67 -13.05
C ILE A 242 5.85 9.86 -13.72
N ASP A 243 6.63 9.59 -14.76
CA ASP A 243 7.31 10.62 -15.54
C ASP A 243 6.37 11.18 -16.60
N GLY A 244 6.35 12.51 -16.75
CA GLY A 244 5.41 13.20 -17.62
C GLY A 244 5.81 14.65 -17.92
N PRO A 245 5.03 15.38 -18.73
CA PRO A 245 5.43 16.67 -19.28
C PRO A 245 5.74 17.77 -18.25
N GLY A 246 5.21 17.66 -17.04
CA GLY A 246 5.48 18.59 -15.93
C GLY A 246 6.58 18.14 -14.98
N GLY A 247 7.23 17.01 -15.22
CA GLY A 247 8.20 16.39 -14.32
C GLY A 247 7.62 15.22 -13.53
N ALA A 248 8.53 14.44 -12.95
CA ALA A 248 8.23 13.13 -12.40
C ALA A 248 7.55 13.18 -11.03
N THR A 249 6.61 12.27 -10.79
CA THR A 249 5.98 12.06 -9.48
C THR A 249 6.35 10.69 -8.93
N TYR A 250 6.89 10.64 -7.72
CA TYR A 250 7.18 9.40 -7.00
C TYR A 250 5.99 8.96 -6.15
N PHE A 251 5.62 7.69 -6.23
CA PHE A 251 4.66 7.02 -5.37
C PHE A 251 5.33 5.85 -4.67
N GLY A 252 5.51 5.95 -3.35
CA GLY A 252 6.29 4.98 -2.58
C GLY A 252 5.57 3.69 -2.22
N GLY A 253 4.24 3.61 -2.38
CA GLY A 253 3.46 2.52 -1.80
C GLY A 253 3.73 2.41 -0.29
N ASP A 254 3.88 1.17 0.17
CA ASP A 254 4.40 0.87 1.51
C ASP A 254 5.88 0.55 1.42
N SER A 255 6.66 1.12 2.34
CA SER A 255 8.10 0.90 2.39
C SER A 255 8.65 1.20 3.78
N GLY A 256 9.68 0.45 4.19
CA GLY A 256 10.61 0.86 5.24
C GLY A 256 11.67 1.83 4.69
N TYR A 257 12.38 2.55 5.57
CA TYR A 257 13.43 3.47 5.12
C TYR A 257 14.69 2.74 4.63
N GLY A 258 15.33 3.21 3.56
CA GLY A 258 16.56 2.64 3.02
C GLY A 258 17.18 3.46 1.89
N GLU A 259 18.29 2.98 1.33
CA GLU A 259 19.09 3.68 0.31
C GLU A 259 18.40 3.73 -1.07
N HIS A 260 17.34 2.93 -1.26
CA HIS A 260 16.53 2.93 -2.49
C HIS A 260 15.92 4.30 -2.83
N TYR A 261 15.67 5.17 -1.85
CA TYR A 261 15.19 6.54 -2.10
C TYR A 261 16.22 7.37 -2.88
N ARG A 262 17.50 7.38 -2.43
CA ARG A 262 18.57 8.07 -3.15
C ARG A 262 18.83 7.44 -4.51
N ARG A 263 18.88 6.11 -4.60
CA ARG A 263 19.02 5.40 -5.89
C ARG A 263 17.91 5.78 -6.88
N THR A 264 16.69 5.94 -6.39
CA THR A 264 15.54 6.34 -7.21
C THR A 264 15.69 7.78 -7.69
N ALA A 265 16.09 8.70 -6.81
CA ALA A 265 16.36 10.09 -7.16
C ALA A 265 17.48 10.24 -8.20
N GLU A 266 18.57 9.51 -8.03
CA GLU A 266 19.71 9.50 -8.95
C GLU A 266 19.33 9.00 -10.35
N ARG A 267 18.41 8.03 -10.43
CA ARG A 267 18.03 7.39 -11.70
C ARG A 267 16.89 8.10 -12.43
N LEU A 268 15.91 8.60 -11.70
CA LEU A 268 14.62 9.01 -12.23
C LEU A 268 14.18 10.41 -11.78
N GLY A 269 14.99 11.09 -10.95
CA GLY A 269 14.77 12.49 -10.62
C GLY A 269 15.15 13.44 -11.77
N PRO A 270 14.84 14.74 -11.64
CA PRO A 270 14.22 15.38 -10.48
C PRO A 270 12.70 15.09 -10.36
N PHE A 271 12.21 14.98 -9.12
CA PHE A 271 10.79 14.81 -8.84
C PHE A 271 10.12 16.15 -8.54
N ARG A 272 8.89 16.34 -9.01
CA ARG A 272 8.03 17.48 -8.62
C ARG A 272 7.16 17.18 -7.40
N LEU A 273 6.95 15.90 -7.11
CA LEU A 273 6.12 15.41 -6.02
C LEU A 273 6.59 14.03 -5.56
N ALA A 274 6.59 13.78 -4.26
CA ALA A 274 6.66 12.44 -3.69
C ALA A 274 5.42 12.12 -2.82
N LEU A 275 4.90 10.91 -2.93
CA LEU A 275 3.79 10.40 -2.13
C LEU A 275 4.37 9.33 -1.20
N LEU A 276 4.43 9.63 0.11
CA LEU A 276 5.21 8.86 1.09
C LEU A 276 4.33 8.36 2.25
N PRO A 277 4.40 7.07 2.62
CA PRO A 277 3.62 6.54 3.74
C PRO A 277 4.12 7.12 5.07
N ILE A 278 3.18 7.40 5.99
CA ILE A 278 3.49 7.94 7.32
C ILE A 278 2.80 7.16 8.46
N GLY A 279 2.02 6.12 8.16
CA GLY A 279 1.25 5.34 9.14
C GLY A 279 1.74 3.90 9.31
N ALA A 280 1.05 3.14 10.17
CA ALA A 280 1.30 1.72 10.41
C ALA A 280 2.72 1.38 10.93
N TYR A 281 3.31 2.27 11.73
CA TYR A 281 4.72 2.17 12.15
C TYR A 281 4.94 1.71 13.60
N VAL A 282 3.88 1.58 14.41
CA VAL A 282 4.01 1.18 15.83
C VAL A 282 3.63 -0.30 16.01
N PRO A 283 4.42 -1.11 16.73
CA PRO A 283 5.66 -0.74 17.42
C PRO A 283 6.88 -0.78 16.50
N ARG A 284 7.81 0.16 16.68
CA ARG A 284 8.99 0.33 15.79
C ARG A 284 9.84 -0.93 15.68
N TRP A 285 10.04 -1.68 16.78
CA TRP A 285 10.84 -2.91 16.76
C TRP A 285 10.28 -3.98 15.80
N PHE A 286 8.99 -3.93 15.49
CA PHE A 286 8.32 -4.87 14.60
C PHE A 286 8.08 -4.26 13.21
N MET A 287 7.68 -2.99 13.15
CA MET A 287 7.25 -2.36 11.90
C MET A 287 8.37 -1.68 11.11
N SER A 288 9.44 -1.17 11.76
CA SER A 288 10.49 -0.41 11.06
C SER A 288 11.18 -1.12 9.89
N PRO A 289 11.29 -2.46 9.82
CA PRO A 289 11.83 -3.13 8.64
C PRO A 289 11.01 -2.89 7.37
N VAL A 290 9.72 -2.58 7.47
CA VAL A 290 8.80 -2.56 6.32
C VAL A 290 7.86 -1.35 6.27
N HIS A 291 7.80 -0.54 7.34
CA HIS A 291 7.06 0.71 7.38
C HIS A 291 7.93 1.83 7.98
N MET A 292 8.05 2.93 7.22
CA MET A 292 8.57 4.20 7.72
C MET A 292 7.67 4.76 8.83
N ASP A 293 8.29 5.38 9.84
CA ASP A 293 7.58 6.36 10.65
C ASP A 293 7.61 7.74 9.97
N PRO A 294 6.94 8.77 10.51
CA PRO A 294 6.98 10.10 9.88
C PRO A 294 8.37 10.75 9.85
N ALA A 295 9.29 10.40 10.75
CA ALA A 295 10.65 10.93 10.72
C ALA A 295 11.48 10.31 9.58
N ASP A 296 11.36 9.00 9.39
CA ASP A 296 11.87 8.29 8.23
C ASP A 296 11.31 8.88 6.92
N ALA A 297 10.01 9.22 6.89
CA ALA A 297 9.38 9.81 5.72
C ALA A 297 9.94 11.20 5.39
N VAL A 298 10.23 12.04 6.40
CA VAL A 298 10.91 13.34 6.20
C VAL A 298 12.32 13.14 5.66
N GLN A 299 13.04 12.13 6.13
CA GLN A 299 14.35 11.79 5.59
C GLN A 299 14.25 11.31 4.12
N ALA A 300 13.28 10.46 3.80
CA ALA A 300 13.02 10.01 2.43
C ALA A 300 12.62 11.17 1.50
N HIS A 301 11.86 12.14 1.98
CA HIS A 301 11.55 13.37 1.24
C HIS A 301 12.83 14.10 0.82
N GLY A 302 13.76 14.31 1.76
CA GLY A 302 15.06 14.93 1.48
C GLY A 302 15.94 14.10 0.54
N ASP A 303 16.01 12.78 0.73
CA ASP A 303 16.79 11.88 -0.12
C ASP A 303 16.26 11.79 -1.56
N LEU A 304 14.94 11.95 -1.75
CA LEU A 304 14.31 12.06 -3.06
C LEU A 304 14.56 13.41 -3.73
N GLY A 305 14.94 14.44 -2.95
CA GLY A 305 15.09 15.81 -3.44
C GLY A 305 13.80 16.39 -4.01
N ALA A 306 12.64 15.91 -3.56
CA ALA A 306 11.36 16.40 -4.04
C ALA A 306 11.02 17.74 -3.38
N PRO A 307 10.58 18.77 -4.12
CA PRO A 307 10.19 20.06 -3.54
C PRO A 307 8.81 20.00 -2.87
N LEU A 308 8.08 18.89 -3.03
CA LEU A 308 6.79 18.67 -2.41
C LEU A 308 6.62 17.18 -2.10
N SER A 309 6.14 16.87 -0.90
CA SER A 309 5.67 15.56 -0.49
C SER A 309 4.24 15.62 0.05
N ILE A 310 3.46 14.56 -0.19
CA ILE A 310 2.15 14.33 0.42
C ILE A 310 2.18 13.00 1.17
N GLY A 311 1.79 13.05 2.46
CA GLY A 311 1.70 11.85 3.29
C GLY A 311 0.53 10.96 2.88
N ILE A 312 0.76 9.65 2.85
CA ILE A 312 -0.23 8.60 2.55
C ILE A 312 -0.22 7.51 3.64
N HIS A 313 -1.07 6.48 3.50
CA HIS A 313 -1.13 5.30 4.37
C HIS A 313 -1.48 5.57 5.85
N PHE A 314 -2.24 6.62 6.13
CA PHE A 314 -2.62 6.97 7.51
C PHE A 314 -4.13 7.24 7.66
N GLY A 315 -4.59 7.22 8.92
CA GLY A 315 -5.91 7.72 9.30
C GLY A 315 -7.13 6.93 8.77
N THR A 316 -6.94 5.87 7.98
CA THR A 316 -8.03 5.15 7.29
C THR A 316 -8.33 3.79 7.92
N PHE A 317 -7.31 2.94 8.07
CA PHE A 317 -7.42 1.63 8.71
C PHE A 317 -6.44 1.55 9.90
N GLN A 318 -6.83 0.87 10.98
CA GLN A 318 -5.91 0.57 12.07
C GLN A 318 -5.15 -0.72 11.74
N LEU A 319 -3.97 -0.57 11.12
CA LEU A 319 -3.13 -1.68 10.65
C LEU A 319 -2.02 -2.03 11.64
N ALA A 320 -1.59 -1.06 12.45
CA ALA A 320 -0.60 -1.26 13.50
C ALA A 320 -1.15 -0.75 14.85
N ASP A 321 -0.25 -0.40 15.78
CA ASP A 321 -0.60 0.08 17.12
C ASP A 321 -0.67 1.61 17.22
N ASP A 322 -0.36 2.36 16.15
CA ASP A 322 -0.47 3.82 16.13
C ASP A 322 -1.93 4.28 16.29
N ALA A 323 -2.13 5.37 17.03
CA ALA A 323 -3.42 6.03 17.10
C ALA A 323 -3.73 6.79 15.80
N ARG A 324 -5.01 6.99 15.49
CA ARG A 324 -5.42 7.58 14.19
C ARG A 324 -4.75 8.92 13.86
N GLY A 325 -4.58 9.78 14.86
CA GLY A 325 -4.00 11.11 14.71
C GLY A 325 -2.49 11.18 14.93
N GLU A 326 -1.89 10.11 15.45
CA GLU A 326 -0.48 10.06 15.82
C GLU A 326 0.47 10.31 14.64
N PRO A 327 0.23 9.75 13.42
CA PRO A 327 1.04 10.05 12.24
C PRO A 327 1.14 11.54 11.91
N LEU A 328 0.06 12.30 12.09
CA LEU A 328 0.03 13.74 11.81
C LEU A 328 0.85 14.53 12.83
N GLU A 329 0.74 14.14 14.11
CA GLU A 329 1.51 14.79 15.18
C GLU A 329 3.00 14.48 15.06
N ASP A 330 3.36 13.24 14.75
CA ASP A 330 4.75 12.82 14.54
C ASP A 330 5.36 13.45 13.29
N LEU A 331 4.59 13.58 12.20
CA LEU A 331 5.05 14.31 11.02
C LEU A 331 5.37 15.78 11.36
N ARG A 332 4.47 16.47 12.07
CA ARG A 332 4.71 17.84 12.51
C ARG A 332 5.96 17.93 13.39
N ARG A 333 6.15 17.01 14.33
CA ARG A 333 7.35 16.94 15.19
C ARG A 333 8.62 16.72 14.36
N ALA A 334 8.59 15.83 13.38
CA ALA A 334 9.73 15.52 12.52
C ALA A 334 10.15 16.73 11.66
N LEU A 335 9.18 17.43 11.05
CA LEU A 335 9.43 18.66 10.28
C LEU A 335 10.02 19.77 11.15
N GLU A 336 9.48 19.97 12.36
CA GLU A 336 10.05 20.94 13.31
C GLU A 336 11.50 20.60 13.68
N ALA A 337 11.80 19.31 13.89
CA ALA A 337 13.14 18.84 14.25
C ALA A 337 14.15 18.98 13.10
N ALA A 338 13.72 18.84 11.85
CA ALA A 338 14.57 19.01 10.66
C ALA A 338 14.99 20.48 10.41
N GLY A 339 14.52 21.44 11.21
CA GLY A 339 14.71 22.87 10.96
C GLY A 339 13.77 23.41 9.88
N GLU A 340 12.78 22.58 9.49
CA GLU A 340 11.81 22.81 8.44
C GLU A 340 10.51 23.43 9.01
N GLY A 341 10.57 24.09 10.17
CA GLY A 341 9.41 24.75 10.79
C GLY A 341 8.77 25.90 9.96
N GLY A 342 9.31 26.21 8.77
CA GLY A 342 8.71 27.09 7.76
C GLY A 342 8.06 26.34 6.58
N ILE A 343 8.03 25.01 6.60
CA ILE A 343 7.80 24.08 5.49
C ILE A 343 6.44 23.35 5.58
N GLU A 344 5.44 23.92 6.28
CA GLU A 344 4.05 23.44 6.11
C GLU A 344 3.59 23.44 4.62
N GLY A 345 4.38 24.03 3.71
CA GLY A 345 4.22 23.96 2.25
C GLY A 345 4.90 22.79 1.51
N GLU A 346 6.03 22.23 1.95
CA GLU A 346 6.82 21.25 1.15
C GLU A 346 6.63 19.79 1.58
N PHE A 347 6.21 19.49 2.82
CA PHE A 347 5.68 18.16 3.15
C PHE A 347 4.41 18.31 3.99
N ARG A 348 3.28 17.93 3.38
CA ARG A 348 1.94 18.09 3.96
C ARG A 348 1.12 16.83 3.86
N THR A 349 -0.10 16.91 4.41
CA THR A 349 -1.13 15.88 4.24
C THR A 349 -2.39 16.49 3.65
N LEU A 350 -3.23 15.63 3.08
CA LEU A 350 -4.54 16.00 2.57
C LEU A 350 -5.59 15.18 3.33
N GLU A 351 -6.66 15.83 3.77
CA GLU A 351 -7.84 15.08 4.23
C GLU A 351 -8.48 14.33 3.06
N ASN A 352 -9.19 13.24 3.34
CA ASN A 352 -9.94 12.51 2.32
C ASN A 352 -10.92 13.46 1.63
N GLY A 353 -10.76 13.62 0.31
CA GLY A 353 -11.55 14.49 -0.56
C GLY A 353 -10.83 15.80 -0.90
N ALA A 354 -9.87 16.22 -0.08
CA ALA A 354 -9.04 17.38 -0.38
C ALA A 354 -8.12 17.09 -1.56
N TRP A 355 -7.82 18.15 -2.31
CA TRP A 355 -6.98 18.10 -3.49
C TRP A 355 -5.98 19.24 -3.49
N SER A 356 -4.92 19.08 -4.30
CA SER A 356 -4.01 20.16 -4.61
C SER A 356 -3.47 20.05 -6.03
N THR A 357 -3.07 21.18 -6.59
CA THR A 357 -2.31 21.24 -7.84
C THR A 357 -0.82 21.29 -7.52
N VAL A 358 -0.02 20.56 -8.28
CA VAL A 358 1.44 20.57 -8.22
C VAL A 358 1.97 21.22 -9.49
N PRO A 359 2.76 22.32 -9.38
CA PRO A 359 3.32 22.99 -10.55
C PRO A 359 4.34 22.09 -11.27
N PRO A 360 4.58 22.31 -12.56
CA PRO A 360 5.64 21.62 -13.27
C PRO A 360 7.03 22.06 -12.77
N ILE A 361 8.03 21.19 -12.89
CA ILE A 361 9.44 21.58 -12.72
C ILE A 361 9.82 22.53 -13.87
N PRO A 362 10.38 23.71 -13.57
CA PRO A 362 10.90 24.61 -14.61
C PRO A 362 11.96 23.89 -15.45
N PRO A 363 12.04 24.15 -16.77
CA PRO A 363 13.16 23.67 -17.58
C PRO A 363 14.49 24.06 -16.92
N ALA A 364 15.47 23.16 -16.89
CA ALA A 364 16.79 23.53 -16.42
C ALA A 364 17.35 24.66 -17.30
N ASP A 365 17.79 25.76 -16.68
CA ASP A 365 18.50 26.82 -17.39
C ASP A 365 19.81 26.21 -17.95
N HIS A 366 19.87 26.05 -19.28
CA HIS A 366 21.02 25.51 -19.99
C HIS A 366 22.11 26.55 -20.25
#